data_AF-A0A367A185-F1
#
_entry.id   AF-A0A367A185-F1
#
_cell.length_a   1.000
_cell.length_b   1.000
_cell.length_c   1.000
_cell.angle_alpha   90.00
_cell.angle_beta   90.00
_cell.angle_gamma   90.00
#
_symmetry.space_group_name_H-M   'P 1'
#
loop_
_entity.id
_entity.type
_entity.pdbx_description
1 polymer ?
#
loop_
_entity_poly.entity_id
_entity_poly.type
_entity_poly.pdbx_seq_one_letter_code
_entity_poly.pdbx_strand_id
1 'polypeptide(L)'
;MAAAAGSSSVSLVSCTETSCSLTLAGTGSQAEVFGTAIALRGVQDGRATLRVGEQDVSCAPGQSTPAGRLHLTCTAVADDRVELTASPA
;
A
#
# COMPACT_ATOMS: atom_id res chain seq x y z
N MET A 1 12.19 -22.33 20.89
CA MET A 1 11.96 -20.88 20.97
C MET A 1 10.60 -20.59 20.34
N ALA A 2 9.77 -19.79 21.01
CA ALA A 2 8.34 -19.62 20.75
C ALA A 2 8.03 -18.94 19.40
N ALA A 3 7.07 -19.49 18.65
CA ALA A 3 6.48 -18.85 17.49
C ALA A 3 5.56 -17.71 17.95
N ALA A 4 5.84 -16.48 17.52
CA ALA A 4 4.97 -15.34 17.77
C ALA A 4 3.59 -15.60 17.12
N ALA A 5 2.52 -15.35 17.88
CA ALA A 5 1.14 -15.48 17.45
C ALA A 5 0.88 -14.66 16.17
N GLY A 6 0.20 -15.28 15.20
CA GLY A 6 -0.05 -14.74 13.87
C GLY A 6 -0.86 -13.44 13.88
N SER A 7 -0.20 -12.36 13.50
CA SER A 7 -0.78 -11.18 12.86
C SER A 7 0.12 -10.93 11.66
N SER A 8 -0.10 -11.68 10.58
CA SER A 8 0.81 -11.72 9.44
C SER A 8 0.60 -10.49 8.56
N SER A 9 1.03 -9.33 9.03
CA SER A 9 1.19 -8.15 8.19
C SER A 9 2.21 -8.47 7.09
N VAL A 10 1.74 -8.58 5.85
CA VAL A 10 2.57 -8.85 4.67
C VAL A 10 2.83 -7.53 3.95
N SER A 11 4.09 -7.27 3.65
CA SER A 11 4.52 -6.12 2.84
C SER A 11 5.47 -6.64 1.77
N LEU A 12 4.96 -6.74 0.54
CA LEU A 12 5.72 -7.18 -0.63
C LEU A 12 5.94 -5.94 -1.51
N VAL A 13 7.18 -5.72 -1.91
CA VAL A 13 7.56 -4.63 -2.80
C VAL A 13 8.42 -5.21 -3.92
N SER A 14 7.97 -4.99 -5.14
CA SER A 14 8.65 -5.41 -6.36
C SER A 14 8.84 -4.20 -7.26
N CYS A 15 10.05 -3.66 -7.26
CA CYS A 15 10.41 -2.48 -8.04
C CYS A 15 11.04 -2.85 -9.37
N THR A 16 10.57 -2.21 -10.43
CA THR A 16 11.19 -2.15 -11.76
C THR A 16 11.80 -0.77 -11.99
N GLU A 17 12.44 -0.55 -13.14
CA GLU A 17 13.19 0.66 -13.49
C GLU A 17 12.44 1.98 -13.18
N THR A 18 11.12 2.02 -13.39
CA THR A 18 10.30 3.24 -13.18
C THR A 18 8.98 2.99 -12.44
N SER A 19 8.70 1.76 -12.00
CA SER A 19 7.44 1.44 -11.31
C SER A 19 7.62 0.35 -10.27
N CYS A 20 6.99 0.49 -9.11
CA CYS A 20 7.03 -0.48 -8.03
C CYS A 20 5.64 -1.04 -7.76
N SER A 21 5.47 -2.35 -7.85
CA SER A 21 4.27 -3.02 -7.37
C SER A 21 4.40 -3.35 -5.89
N LEU A 22 3.34 -3.08 -5.15
CA LEU A 22 3.23 -3.26 -3.72
C LEU A 22 2.02 -4.11 -3.39
N THR A 23 2.21 -5.03 -2.46
CA THR A 23 1.11 -5.76 -1.82
C THR A 23 1.23 -5.57 -0.32
N LEU A 24 0.27 -4.85 0.25
CA LEU A 24 0.14 -4.65 1.68
C LEU A 24 -1.06 -5.48 2.14
N ALA A 25 -0.86 -6.43 3.04
CA ALA A 25 -1.94 -7.16 3.70
C ALA A 25 -1.74 -7.07 5.20
N GLY A 26 -2.78 -6.89 5.98
CA GLY A 26 -2.67 -6.58 7.41
C GLY A 26 -2.82 -5.08 7.65
N THR A 27 -3.80 -4.73 8.46
CA THR A 27 -3.96 -3.38 9.01
C THR A 27 -2.71 -2.99 9.81
N GLY A 28 -2.03 -1.91 9.41
CA GLY A 28 -0.74 -1.51 9.99
C GLY A 28 0.50 -1.98 9.21
N SER A 29 0.32 -2.71 8.10
CA SER A 29 1.42 -3.01 7.17
C SER A 29 2.02 -1.74 6.58
N GLN A 30 3.34 -1.72 6.43
CA GLN A 30 4.07 -0.59 5.90
C GLN A 30 5.21 -1.04 4.98
N ALA A 31 5.44 -0.27 3.92
CA ALA A 31 6.49 -0.46 2.95
C ALA A 31 7.13 0.88 2.60
N GLU A 32 8.36 0.88 2.11
CA GLU A 32 9.02 2.09 1.62
C GLU A 32 9.30 1.98 0.13
N VAL A 33 8.95 3.03 -0.62
CA VAL A 33 9.05 3.07 -2.08
C VAL A 33 9.57 4.42 -2.52
N PHE A 34 10.65 4.45 -3.31
CA PHE A 34 11.28 5.70 -3.76
C PHE A 34 11.52 6.69 -2.60
N GLY A 35 11.94 6.18 -1.43
CA GLY A 35 12.15 6.98 -0.21
C GLY A 35 10.87 7.57 0.39
N THR A 36 9.71 6.97 0.10
CA THR A 36 8.40 7.38 0.63
C THR A 36 7.79 6.19 1.36
N ALA A 37 7.49 6.37 2.66
CA ALA A 37 6.81 5.35 3.44
C ALA A 37 5.33 5.26 3.02
N ILE A 38 4.82 4.05 2.80
CA ILE A 38 3.44 3.77 2.46
C ILE A 38 2.92 2.78 3.50
N ALA A 39 1.89 3.16 4.26
CA ALA A 39 1.28 2.32 5.28
C ALA A 39 -0.20 2.10 5.01
N LEU A 40 -0.66 0.85 5.11
CA LEU A 40 -2.08 0.53 5.06
C LEU A 40 -2.73 0.82 6.41
N ARG A 41 -3.59 1.84 6.46
CA ARG A 41 -4.36 2.20 7.66
C ARG A 41 -5.59 1.32 7.85
N GLY A 42 -6.12 0.77 6.76
CA GLY A 42 -7.26 -0.14 6.76
C GLY A 42 -8.05 -0.03 5.46
N VAL A 43 -8.99 -0.94 5.27
CA VAL A 43 -9.93 -0.93 4.14
C VAL A 43 -11.33 -0.69 4.69
N GLN A 44 -12.04 0.30 4.13
CA GLN A 44 -13.41 0.64 4.50
C GLN A 44 -14.22 0.89 3.24
N ASP A 45 -15.45 0.36 3.18
CA ASP A 45 -16.34 0.52 2.01
C ASP A 45 -15.69 0.12 0.67
N GLY A 46 -14.82 -0.91 0.69
CA GLY A 46 -14.07 -1.37 -0.49
C GLY A 46 -12.96 -0.42 -0.95
N ARG A 47 -12.58 0.56 -0.13
CA ARG A 47 -11.48 1.51 -0.38
C ARG A 47 -10.36 1.31 0.62
N ALA A 48 -9.14 1.22 0.12
CA ALA A 48 -7.96 1.17 0.97
C ALA A 48 -7.58 2.60 1.38
N THR A 49 -7.44 2.82 2.68
CA THR A 49 -6.86 4.04 3.24
C THR A 49 -5.37 3.78 3.45
N LEU A 50 -4.56 4.53 2.73
CA LEU A 50 -3.11 4.43 2.73
C LEU A 50 -2.53 5.74 3.24
N ARG A 51 -1.51 5.66 4.09
CA ARG A 51 -0.71 6.82 4.48
C ARG A 51 0.59 6.81 3.69
N VAL A 52 0.82 7.87 2.92
CA VAL A 52 1.98 8.04 2.05
C VAL A 52 2.80 9.20 2.61
N GLY A 53 3.86 8.85 3.34
CA GLY A 53 4.61 9.77 4.18
C GLY A 53 3.71 10.40 5.24
N GLU A 54 3.39 11.67 5.03
CA GLU A 54 2.58 12.50 5.93
C GLU A 54 1.14 12.68 5.42
N GLN A 55 0.82 12.17 4.23
CA GLN A 55 -0.48 12.36 3.58
C GLN A 55 -1.31 11.07 3.64
N ASP A 56 -2.55 11.18 4.11
CA ASP A 56 -3.53 10.09 4.02
C ASP A 56 -4.26 10.18 2.67
N VAL A 57 -4.29 9.06 1.94
CA VAL A 57 -4.95 8.92 0.63
C VAL A 57 -5.84 7.69 0.63
N SER A 58 -7.01 7.84 0.04
CA SER A 58 -7.97 6.75 -0.13
C SER A 58 -8.02 6.37 -1.60
N CYS A 59 -7.77 5.10 -1.92
CA CYS A 59 -7.84 4.59 -3.28
C CYS A 59 -8.86 3.44 -3.41
N ALA A 60 -9.45 3.34 -4.60
CA ALA A 60 -10.32 2.25 -4.98
C ALA A 60 -9.61 1.34 -6.01
N PRO A 61 -10.00 0.07 -6.14
CA PRO A 61 -9.45 -0.80 -7.18
C PRO A 61 -9.73 -0.23 -8.57
N GLY A 62 -8.70 -0.21 -9.42
CA GLY A 62 -8.68 0.42 -10.75
C GLY A 62 -8.49 1.94 -10.74
N GLN A 63 -8.38 2.58 -9.57
CA GLN A 63 -8.25 4.03 -9.46
C GLN A 63 -6.80 4.46 -9.24
N SER A 64 -6.36 5.45 -10.00
CA SER A 64 -5.11 6.16 -9.76
C SER A 64 -5.36 7.41 -8.93
N THR A 65 -4.59 7.59 -7.86
CA THR A 65 -4.68 8.73 -6.95
C THR A 65 -3.28 9.32 -6.75
N PRO A 66 -3.10 10.65 -6.91
CA PRO A 66 -1.84 11.31 -6.59
C PRO A 66 -1.60 11.34 -5.08
N ALA A 67 -0.39 10.93 -4.69
CA ALA A 67 0.06 10.88 -3.31
C ALA A 67 1.39 11.64 -3.18
N GLY A 68 1.28 12.97 -3.12
CA GLY A 68 2.43 13.88 -3.13
C GLY A 68 3.22 13.79 -4.43
N ARG A 69 4.46 13.31 -4.33
CA ARG A 69 5.41 13.15 -5.45
C ARG A 69 5.31 11.79 -6.16
N LEU A 70 4.36 10.96 -5.75
CA LEU A 70 4.12 9.63 -6.30
C LEU A 70 2.71 9.56 -6.86
N HIS A 71 2.55 8.74 -7.90
CA HIS A 71 1.27 8.33 -8.42
C HIS A 71 0.99 6.90 -7.96
N LEU A 72 -0.09 6.71 -7.22
CA LEU A 72 -0.51 5.39 -6.73
C LEU A 72 -1.69 4.90 -7.54
N THR A 73 -1.57 3.69 -8.08
CA THR A 73 -2.65 3.01 -8.80
C THR A 73 -3.01 1.76 -8.04
N CYS A 74 -4.18 1.75 -7.39
CA CYS A 74 -4.64 0.56 -6.69
C CYS A 74 -5.24 -0.40 -7.70
N THR A 75 -4.65 -1.58 -7.86
CA THR A 75 -5.10 -2.59 -8.82
C THR A 75 -6.19 -3.47 -8.22
N ALA A 76 -6.03 -3.86 -6.96
CA ALA A 76 -7.01 -4.66 -6.23
C ALA A 76 -7.08 -4.24 -4.76
N VAL A 77 -8.28 -4.26 -4.20
CA VAL A 77 -8.54 -4.04 -2.78
C VAL A 77 -9.42 -5.18 -2.30
N ALA A 78 -8.99 -5.88 -1.26
CA ALA A 78 -9.69 -6.93 -0.54
C ALA A 78 -9.86 -6.52 0.93
N ASP A 79 -10.55 -7.33 1.74
CA ASP A 79 -10.93 -6.98 3.12
C ASP A 79 -9.79 -6.42 3.99
N ASP A 80 -8.60 -6.99 3.90
CA ASP A 80 -7.41 -6.56 4.66
C ASP A 80 -6.14 -6.55 3.77
N ARG A 81 -6.30 -6.66 2.45
CA ARG A 81 -5.19 -6.67 1.48
C ARG A 81 -5.43 -5.64 0.40
N VAL A 82 -4.38 -4.93 0.01
CA VAL A 82 -4.38 -4.05 -1.15
C VAL A 82 -3.17 -4.35 -2.02
N GLU A 83 -3.41 -4.36 -3.32
CA GLU A 83 -2.38 -4.36 -4.35
C GLU A 83 -2.41 -3.01 -5.05
N LEU A 84 -1.23 -2.42 -5.18
CA LEU A 84 -1.09 -1.11 -5.77
C LEU A 84 0.27 -0.96 -6.46
N THR A 85 0.30 -0.14 -7.49
CA THR A 85 1.51 0.21 -8.23
C THR A 85 1.84 1.67 -7.93
N ALA A 86 3.04 1.91 -7.45
CA ALA A 86 3.58 3.24 -7.23
C ALA A 86 4.55 3.61 -8.36
N SER A 87 4.41 4.81 -8.90
CA SER A 87 5.37 5.40 -9.84
C SER A 87 5.70 6.82 -9.42
N PRO A 88 6.88 7.35 -9.78
CA PRO A 88 7.11 8.80 -9.71
C PRO A 88 6.05 9.54 -10.54
N ALA A 89 5.58 10.67 -10.01
CA ALA A 89 4.67 11.58 -10.71
C ALA A 89 5.40 12.42 -11.77
#